data_AF-A0A522C7T4-F1
#
_entry.id   AF-A0A522C7T4-F1
#
_cell.length_a   1.000
_cell.length_b   1.000
_cell.length_c   1.000
_cell.angle_alpha   90.00
_cell.angle_beta   90.00
_cell.angle_gamma   90.00
#
_symmetry.space_group_name_H-M   'P 1'
#
loop_
_entity.id
_entity.type
_entity.pdbx_description
1 polymer ?
#
loop_
_entity_poly.entity_id
_entity_poly.type
_entity_poly.pdbx_seq_one_letter_code
_entity_poly.pdbx_strand_id
1 'polypeptide(L)'
;GVWSTTSRPKTRVFADNNAAPGTSASDSSDTTTDSGDFVQVSRLGNPLVNEAVVPANLKDFFNRSTPDTDAKFLAKVQDPEVPILIESVYGIPNPNKLEGNEAAAKRNDLVAAFLTGFSKDVFSGATFGGLGKGVLDADLNSLDLNAVSPNPAPAEYLRLNVNVPPLKPGDAGYSRLGAVGGDLSGFPNGRRLQDDVVDIALQVLEGVLVRPAGDLKTAVAGLGDAVDANERERPLLATFPYVADPHTGSDPRKGQTPVSFVQSFTSANGTVTAQARNITPAAKGGFAQLYRINPDGSATGLGSSQISEDGTATVTKTFRVAPGTRITLNWRVFPARGSAAQENRGVPTTITVR
;
A
#
# COMPACT_ATOMS: atom_id res chain seq x y z
N GLY A 1 -20.71 7.85 -10.37
CA GLY A 1 -19.49 7.84 -9.55
C GLY A 1 -19.86 8.02 -8.10
N VAL A 2 -18.89 7.88 -7.19
CA VAL A 2 -19.06 8.11 -5.75
C VAL A 2 -18.07 9.18 -5.30
N TRP A 3 -18.52 10.01 -4.37
CA TRP A 3 -17.67 10.83 -3.52
C TRP A 3 -18.20 10.79 -2.09
N SER A 4 -17.37 11.24 -1.17
CA SER A 4 -17.66 11.35 0.25
C SER A 4 -17.35 12.75 0.72
N THR A 5 -18.02 13.16 1.79
CA THR A 5 -17.82 14.46 2.43
C THR A 5 -17.70 14.26 3.93
N THR A 6 -16.82 15.02 4.56
CA THR A 6 -16.82 15.17 6.02
C THR A 6 -17.34 16.54 6.37
N SER A 7 -18.29 16.58 7.30
CA SER A 7 -18.87 17.83 7.79
C SER A 7 -18.70 17.95 9.29
N ARG A 8 -18.55 19.18 9.77
CA ARG A 8 -18.49 19.51 11.20
C ARG A 8 -19.48 20.62 11.52
N PRO A 9 -20.03 20.67 12.75
CA PRO A 9 -20.80 21.83 13.21
C PRO A 9 -19.98 23.12 13.03
N LYS A 10 -20.64 24.19 12.59
CA LYS A 10 -20.00 25.47 12.25
C LYS A 10 -19.23 26.08 13.43
N THR A 11 -19.72 25.87 14.66
CA THR A 11 -19.10 26.40 15.88
C THR A 11 -18.84 25.28 16.87
N ARG A 12 -17.61 25.23 17.40
CA ARG A 12 -17.22 24.40 18.54
C ARG A 12 -16.65 25.29 19.64
N VAL A 13 -17.22 25.19 20.83
CA VAL A 13 -16.74 25.90 22.03
C VAL A 13 -16.23 24.86 23.02
N PHE A 14 -14.96 24.96 23.41
CA PHE A 14 -14.41 24.17 24.50
C PHE A 14 -14.90 24.74 25.82
N ALA A 15 -15.38 23.89 26.72
CA ALA A 15 -15.73 24.31 28.06
C ALA A 15 -14.44 24.69 28.83
N ASP A 16 -14.51 25.77 29.61
CA ASP A 16 -13.45 26.13 30.55
C ASP A 16 -13.77 25.55 31.92
N ASN A 17 -13.63 24.23 32.03
CA ASN A 17 -13.84 23.48 33.26
C ASN A 17 -12.57 22.74 33.65
N ASN A 18 -11.42 23.37 33.45
CA ASN A 18 -10.14 22.80 33.84
C ASN A 18 -10.04 22.67 35.36
N ALA A 19 -9.44 21.56 35.80
CA ALA A 19 -9.10 21.35 37.20
C ALA A 19 -8.20 22.48 37.72
N ALA A 20 -8.58 23.09 38.84
CA ALA A 20 -7.72 24.01 39.56
C ALA A 20 -6.68 23.21 40.39
N PRO A 21 -5.52 23.80 40.76
CA PRO A 21 -4.58 23.15 41.66
C PRO A 21 -5.26 22.79 43.00
N GLY A 22 -5.62 21.52 43.20
CA GLY A 22 -6.34 21.02 44.38
C GLY A 22 -7.59 20.18 44.09
N THR A 23 -8.07 20.14 42.84
CA THR A 23 -9.20 19.28 42.42
C THR A 23 -8.71 17.95 41.81
N SER A 24 -9.58 16.94 41.75
CA SER A 24 -9.26 15.61 41.21
C SER A 24 -8.98 15.68 39.70
N ALA A 25 -8.17 14.77 39.17
CA ALA A 25 -7.93 14.67 37.72
C ALA A 25 -9.23 14.37 36.91
N SER A 26 -10.24 13.81 37.58
CA SER A 26 -11.60 13.61 37.03
C SER A 26 -12.39 14.91 36.85
N ASP A 27 -11.94 16.01 37.45
CA ASP A 27 -12.64 17.29 37.45
C ASP A 27 -12.22 18.16 36.25
N SER A 28 -11.22 17.72 35.48
CA SER A 28 -10.87 18.27 34.18
C SER A 28 -11.58 17.46 33.09
N SER A 29 -12.34 18.09 32.21
CA SER A 29 -12.87 17.41 31.02
C SER A 29 -12.74 18.27 29.78
N ASP A 30 -12.34 17.67 28.66
CA ASP A 30 -12.33 18.31 27.32
C ASP A 30 -13.75 18.38 26.74
N THR A 31 -14.72 18.82 27.54
CA THR A 31 -16.11 18.89 27.09
C THR A 31 -16.24 19.98 26.04
N THR A 32 -16.82 19.65 24.89
CA THR A 32 -17.10 20.62 23.82
C THR A 32 -18.60 20.81 23.64
N THR A 33 -19.03 22.05 23.44
CA THR A 33 -20.37 22.38 22.96
C THR A 33 -20.31 22.71 21.47
N ASP A 34 -20.98 21.92 20.66
CA ASP A 34 -21.08 22.12 19.21
C ASP A 34 -22.43 22.77 18.86
N SER A 35 -22.44 23.75 17.96
CA SER A 35 -23.66 24.46 17.55
C SER A 35 -23.60 24.97 16.10
N GLY A 36 -24.77 25.33 15.56
CA GLY A 36 -24.94 25.81 14.18
C GLY A 36 -25.01 24.69 13.15
N ASP A 37 -25.17 25.08 11.88
CA ASP A 37 -25.29 24.14 10.75
C ASP A 37 -24.00 23.32 10.54
N PHE A 38 -24.16 22.14 9.95
CA PHE A 38 -23.01 21.36 9.48
C PHE A 38 -22.38 22.00 8.25
N VAL A 39 -21.06 22.18 8.29
CA VAL A 39 -20.25 22.72 7.20
C VAL A 39 -19.33 21.63 6.69
N GLN A 40 -19.29 21.43 5.37
CA GLN A 40 -18.34 20.54 4.73
C GLN A 40 -16.91 21.07 4.94
N VAL A 41 -16.03 20.22 5.48
CA VAL A 41 -14.62 20.56 5.75
C VAL A 41 -13.65 19.74 4.92
N SER A 42 -14.13 18.69 4.27
CA SER A 42 -13.35 17.83 3.41
C SER A 42 -14.27 17.09 2.45
N ARG A 43 -13.76 16.77 1.27
CA ARG A 43 -14.38 15.81 0.36
C ARG A 43 -13.33 14.96 -0.32
N LEU A 44 -13.76 13.78 -0.77
CA LEU A 44 -12.92 12.85 -1.51
C LEU A 44 -13.77 11.99 -2.45
N GLY A 45 -13.43 11.97 -3.71
CA GLY A 45 -13.92 11.07 -4.75
C GLY A 45 -12.77 10.22 -5.32
N ASN A 46 -12.04 10.78 -6.29
CA ASN A 46 -10.84 10.20 -6.87
C ASN A 46 -9.63 10.41 -5.94
N PRO A 47 -8.93 9.33 -5.55
CA PRO A 47 -7.73 9.40 -4.73
C PRO A 47 -6.69 10.43 -5.21
N LEU A 48 -6.03 11.09 -4.27
CA LEU A 48 -4.93 12.02 -4.49
C LEU A 48 -5.27 13.29 -5.29
N VAL A 49 -6.52 13.51 -5.70
CA VAL A 49 -6.90 14.79 -6.32
C VAL A 49 -6.76 15.93 -5.32
N ASN A 50 -7.28 15.77 -4.10
CA ASN A 50 -7.15 16.77 -3.04
C ASN A 50 -5.69 16.93 -2.56
N GLU A 51 -4.88 15.88 -2.63
CA GLU A 51 -3.52 15.86 -2.09
C GLU A 51 -2.46 16.36 -3.09
N ALA A 52 -2.51 15.87 -4.34
CA ALA A 52 -1.46 16.02 -5.34
C ALA A 52 -1.85 16.84 -6.57
N VAL A 53 -3.14 16.93 -6.90
CA VAL A 53 -3.61 17.66 -8.09
C VAL A 53 -4.05 19.08 -7.73
N VAL A 54 -4.82 19.22 -6.65
CA VAL A 54 -5.30 20.53 -6.17
C VAL A 54 -4.15 21.27 -5.47
N PRO A 55 -3.83 22.50 -5.92
CA PRO A 55 -2.80 23.34 -5.31
C PRO A 55 -3.01 23.58 -3.82
N ALA A 56 -1.92 23.68 -3.07
CA ALA A 56 -1.97 23.83 -1.61
C ALA A 56 -2.84 25.02 -1.15
N ASN A 57 -2.77 26.15 -1.84
CA ASN A 57 -3.54 27.36 -1.53
C ASN A 57 -5.05 27.25 -1.82
N LEU A 58 -5.48 26.23 -2.58
CA LEU A 58 -6.87 26.02 -2.96
C LEU A 58 -7.53 24.83 -2.25
N LYS A 59 -6.80 24.08 -1.43
CA LYS A 59 -7.31 22.88 -0.76
C LYS A 59 -8.54 23.15 0.10
N ASP A 60 -8.55 24.23 0.89
CA ASP A 60 -9.71 24.58 1.72
C ASP A 60 -10.95 24.91 0.89
N PHE A 61 -10.77 25.59 -0.24
CA PHE A 61 -11.86 25.93 -1.15
C PHE A 61 -12.39 24.68 -1.87
N PHE A 62 -11.50 23.82 -2.35
CA PHE A 62 -11.85 22.52 -2.94
C PHE A 62 -12.63 21.64 -1.94
N ASN A 63 -12.13 21.55 -0.70
CA ASN A 63 -12.73 20.77 0.37
C ASN A 63 -14.10 21.27 0.80
N ARG A 64 -14.42 22.55 0.57
CA ARG A 64 -15.73 23.15 0.84
C ARG A 64 -16.68 23.16 -0.36
N SER A 65 -16.21 22.79 -1.55
CA SER A 65 -17.03 22.78 -2.75
C SER A 65 -17.62 21.41 -3.07
N THR A 66 -18.65 21.42 -3.90
CA THR A 66 -19.28 20.21 -4.43
C THR A 66 -18.75 19.89 -5.83
N PRO A 67 -18.69 18.60 -6.23
CA PRO A 67 -18.03 18.20 -7.47
C PRO A 67 -18.65 18.73 -8.76
N ASP A 68 -19.92 19.15 -8.75
CA ASP A 68 -20.57 19.84 -9.87
C ASP A 68 -19.91 21.18 -10.23
N THR A 69 -19.11 21.74 -9.32
CA THR A 69 -18.37 22.99 -9.54
C THR A 69 -16.90 22.78 -9.95
N ASP A 70 -16.46 21.54 -10.20
CA ASP A 70 -15.04 21.21 -10.38
C ASP A 70 -14.41 21.76 -11.66
N ALA A 71 -15.23 22.16 -12.63
CA ALA A 71 -14.76 22.83 -13.84
C ALA A 71 -13.86 24.06 -13.54
N LYS A 72 -14.05 24.72 -12.39
CA LYS A 72 -13.20 25.84 -11.95
C LYS A 72 -11.75 25.46 -11.65
N PHE A 73 -11.47 24.17 -11.42
CA PHE A 73 -10.13 23.64 -11.16
C PHE A 73 -9.45 23.08 -12.41
N LEU A 74 -10.10 23.09 -13.59
CA LEU A 74 -9.57 22.48 -14.82
C LEU A 74 -8.14 22.93 -15.14
N ALA A 75 -7.87 24.23 -15.07
CA ALA A 75 -6.54 24.77 -15.33
C ALA A 75 -5.48 24.23 -14.35
N LYS A 76 -5.88 23.90 -13.11
CA LYS A 76 -5.00 23.33 -12.08
C LYS A 76 -4.84 21.82 -12.21
N VAL A 77 -5.84 21.12 -12.75
CA VAL A 77 -5.71 19.71 -13.13
C VAL A 77 -4.78 19.57 -14.33
N GLN A 78 -4.85 20.49 -15.30
CA GLN A 78 -4.01 20.47 -16.49
C GLN A 78 -2.58 20.96 -16.23
N ASP A 79 -2.38 21.81 -15.22
CA ASP A 79 -1.08 22.30 -14.77
C ASP A 79 -0.90 22.14 -13.25
N PRO A 80 -0.69 20.88 -12.79
CA PRO A 80 -0.56 20.58 -11.37
C PRO A 80 0.80 21.01 -10.80
N GLU A 81 0.85 21.32 -9.51
CA GLU A 81 2.08 21.77 -8.83
C GLU A 81 3.15 20.67 -8.72
N VAL A 82 2.74 19.39 -8.64
CA VAL A 82 3.65 18.27 -8.40
C VAL A 82 4.74 18.12 -9.47
N PRO A 83 4.44 18.10 -10.79
CA PRO A 83 5.48 18.06 -11.82
C PRO A 83 6.42 19.28 -11.84
N ILE A 84 5.92 20.46 -11.44
CA ILE A 84 6.77 21.66 -11.30
C ILE A 84 7.81 21.44 -10.20
N LEU A 85 7.38 20.88 -9.06
CA LEU A 85 8.28 20.59 -7.93
C LEU A 85 9.26 19.47 -8.25
N ILE A 86 8.80 18.41 -8.91
CA ILE A 86 9.64 17.27 -9.30
C ILE A 86 10.75 17.69 -10.26
N GLU A 87 10.44 18.54 -11.24
CA GLU A 87 11.45 19.14 -12.10
C GLU A 87 12.45 19.96 -11.30
N SER A 88 11.99 20.79 -10.37
CA SER A 88 12.86 21.66 -9.58
C SER A 88 13.80 20.91 -8.62
N VAL A 89 13.35 19.78 -8.06
CA VAL A 89 14.09 19.02 -7.03
C VAL A 89 14.93 17.91 -7.66
N TYR A 90 14.37 17.17 -8.61
CA TYR A 90 14.96 15.96 -9.17
C TYR A 90 15.47 16.13 -10.61
N GLY A 91 15.16 17.26 -11.26
CA GLY A 91 15.55 17.50 -12.65
C GLY A 91 14.81 16.63 -13.67
N ILE A 92 13.73 15.95 -13.26
CA ILE A 92 12.87 15.18 -14.16
C ILE A 92 12.03 16.19 -14.97
N PRO A 93 12.09 16.21 -16.32
CA PRO A 93 11.40 17.23 -17.10
C PRO A 93 9.89 17.22 -16.87
N ASN A 94 9.33 18.37 -16.52
CA ASN A 94 7.88 18.52 -16.38
C ASN A 94 7.21 18.21 -17.73
N PRO A 95 6.24 17.27 -17.78
CA PRO A 95 5.57 16.92 -19.01
C PRO A 95 4.94 18.10 -19.74
N ASN A 96 4.48 19.14 -19.05
CA ASN A 96 3.88 20.34 -19.65
C ASN A 96 4.87 21.19 -20.47
N LYS A 97 6.18 20.97 -20.31
CA LYS A 97 7.26 21.66 -21.03
C LYS A 97 7.91 20.80 -22.11
N LEU A 98 7.33 19.65 -22.43
CA LEU A 98 7.82 18.82 -23.53
C LEU A 98 7.40 19.42 -24.86
N GLU A 99 8.22 19.22 -25.88
CA GLU A 99 7.86 19.56 -27.25
C GLU A 99 6.55 18.85 -27.64
N GLY A 100 5.60 19.61 -28.18
CA GLY A 100 4.22 19.14 -28.39
C GLY A 100 3.29 19.43 -27.21
N ASN A 101 3.82 19.63 -25.99
CA ASN A 101 3.09 19.79 -24.71
C ASN A 101 2.99 21.21 -24.09
N GLU A 102 3.44 22.25 -24.81
CA GLU A 102 3.38 23.73 -24.55
C GLU A 102 2.06 24.59 -24.63
N ALA A 103 0.82 24.10 -24.57
CA ALA A 103 -0.42 24.92 -24.75
C ALA A 103 -1.60 24.43 -23.92
N ALA A 104 -2.72 25.17 -23.91
CA ALA A 104 -3.80 25.02 -22.93
C ALA A 104 -4.62 23.71 -22.96
N ALA A 105 -4.46 22.83 -23.96
CA ALA A 105 -5.24 21.58 -24.11
C ALA A 105 -4.45 20.30 -23.78
N LYS A 106 -3.33 20.42 -23.06
CA LYS A 106 -2.21 19.48 -23.21
C LYS A 106 -2.06 18.42 -22.14
N ARG A 107 -2.91 18.48 -21.11
CA ARG A 107 -3.07 17.40 -20.13
C ARG A 107 -4.51 16.90 -20.03
N ASN A 108 -5.15 16.70 -21.17
CA ASN A 108 -6.48 16.07 -21.22
C ASN A 108 -6.46 14.63 -20.71
N ASP A 109 -5.29 13.97 -20.69
CA ASP A 109 -5.07 12.72 -19.96
C ASP A 109 -5.36 12.87 -18.46
N LEU A 110 -4.97 13.99 -17.84
CA LEU A 110 -5.28 14.28 -16.43
C LEU A 110 -6.74 14.62 -16.22
N VAL A 111 -7.36 15.32 -17.17
CA VAL A 111 -8.81 15.57 -17.14
C VAL A 111 -9.58 14.25 -17.21
N ALA A 112 -9.18 13.34 -18.09
CA ALA A 112 -9.71 11.98 -18.16
C ALA A 112 -9.45 11.20 -16.86
N ALA A 113 -8.21 11.26 -16.36
CA ALA A 113 -7.80 10.54 -15.15
C ALA A 113 -8.60 10.95 -13.91
N PHE A 114 -8.81 12.24 -13.73
CA PHE A 114 -9.32 12.79 -12.48
C PHE A 114 -10.77 13.26 -12.54
N LEU A 115 -11.27 13.70 -13.70
CA LEU A 115 -12.53 14.44 -13.79
C LEU A 115 -13.59 13.84 -14.72
N THR A 116 -13.24 13.22 -15.84
CA THR A 116 -14.27 12.76 -16.82
C THR A 116 -14.33 11.24 -16.95
N GLY A 117 -13.21 10.54 -16.70
CA GLY A 117 -13.04 9.11 -16.95
C GLY A 117 -12.53 8.81 -18.36
N PHE A 118 -12.21 7.54 -18.62
CA PHE A 118 -11.63 7.07 -19.88
C PHE A 118 -12.68 6.40 -20.78
N SER A 119 -12.73 6.81 -22.05
CA SER A 119 -13.40 6.10 -23.14
C SER A 119 -12.46 6.01 -24.33
N LYS A 120 -12.78 5.14 -25.31
CA LYS A 120 -12.06 5.13 -26.58
C LYS A 120 -12.13 6.49 -27.27
N ASP A 121 -13.25 7.21 -27.14
CA ASP A 121 -13.46 8.53 -27.76
C ASP A 121 -12.66 9.65 -27.11
N VAL A 122 -12.45 9.57 -25.79
CA VAL A 122 -11.46 10.42 -25.11
C VAL A 122 -10.05 10.18 -25.66
N PHE A 123 -9.81 9.16 -26.50
CA PHE A 123 -8.56 8.93 -27.22
C PHE A 123 -8.72 8.71 -28.75
N SER A 124 -9.92 8.89 -29.31
CA SER A 124 -10.22 8.70 -30.73
C SER A 124 -10.17 10.06 -31.43
N GLY A 125 -9.22 10.23 -32.36
CA GLY A 125 -9.30 11.33 -33.34
C GLY A 125 -8.56 12.64 -33.05
N ALA A 126 -7.78 12.78 -31.98
CA ALA A 126 -6.85 13.90 -31.83
C ALA A 126 -5.53 13.45 -31.23
N THR A 127 -4.44 14.02 -31.73
CA THR A 127 -3.10 13.90 -31.16
C THR A 127 -3.12 14.53 -29.76
N PHE A 128 -3.22 13.72 -28.70
CA PHE A 128 -3.11 14.23 -27.33
C PHE A 128 -1.69 14.77 -27.14
N GLY A 129 -1.57 16.08 -26.92
CA GLY A 129 -0.26 16.74 -26.82
C GLY A 129 0.63 16.62 -28.07
N GLY A 130 0.08 16.32 -29.26
CA GLY A 130 0.92 16.08 -30.44
C GLY A 130 1.64 14.72 -30.46
N LEU A 131 1.39 13.83 -29.48
CA LEU A 131 2.10 12.55 -29.31
C LEU A 131 1.19 11.30 -29.40
N GLY A 132 0.46 11.13 -30.50
CA GLY A 132 -0.20 9.86 -30.86
C GLY A 132 -1.21 9.29 -29.86
N LYS A 133 -1.69 8.06 -30.12
CA LYS A 133 -2.72 7.36 -29.31
C LYS A 133 -2.27 7.30 -27.85
N GLY A 134 -3.13 7.58 -26.86
CA GLY A 134 -2.82 7.31 -25.44
C GLY A 134 -2.46 5.83 -25.19
N VAL A 135 -1.97 5.49 -23.99
CA VAL A 135 -1.66 4.09 -23.63
C VAL A 135 -2.93 3.25 -23.38
N LEU A 136 -4.04 3.91 -23.04
CA LEU A 136 -5.31 3.27 -22.68
C LEU A 136 -6.35 3.41 -23.80
N ASP A 137 -6.50 2.36 -24.62
CA ASP A 137 -7.47 2.28 -25.73
C ASP A 137 -8.67 1.39 -25.33
N ALA A 138 -9.45 1.86 -24.35
CA ALA A 138 -10.57 1.09 -23.79
C ALA A 138 -11.74 1.99 -23.36
N ASP A 139 -12.96 1.47 -23.53
CA ASP A 139 -14.16 2.06 -22.94
C ASP A 139 -14.24 1.64 -21.48
N LEU A 140 -13.78 2.54 -20.61
CA LEU A 140 -13.62 2.27 -19.20
C LEU A 140 -14.74 2.97 -18.43
N ASN A 141 -14.40 4.01 -17.67
CA ASN A 141 -15.28 4.63 -16.67
C ASN A 141 -15.73 6.05 -17.07
N SER A 142 -15.55 6.46 -18.34
CA SER A 142 -15.98 7.78 -18.81
C SER A 142 -17.49 7.98 -18.64
N LEU A 143 -17.86 9.21 -18.28
CA LEU A 143 -19.26 9.59 -18.20
C LEU A 143 -19.95 9.66 -19.57
N ASP A 144 -19.20 9.90 -20.65
CA ASP A 144 -19.74 10.00 -22.02
C ASP A 144 -20.32 8.66 -22.51
N LEU A 145 -19.92 7.56 -21.89
CA LEU A 145 -20.43 6.22 -22.16
C LEU A 145 -21.82 5.99 -21.54
N ASN A 146 -22.31 6.91 -20.70
CA ASN A 146 -23.64 6.79 -20.10
C ASN A 146 -24.70 7.41 -21.00
N ALA A 147 -25.69 6.60 -21.41
CA ALA A 147 -26.79 7.02 -22.28
C ALA A 147 -27.71 8.12 -21.69
N VAL A 148 -27.59 8.44 -20.39
CA VAL A 148 -28.50 9.36 -19.67
C VAL A 148 -28.04 10.82 -19.72
N SER A 149 -26.75 11.09 -19.99
CA SER A 149 -26.25 12.46 -20.16
C SER A 149 -25.02 12.48 -21.06
N PRO A 150 -25.17 12.79 -22.36
CA PRO A 150 -24.07 12.74 -23.32
C PRO A 150 -23.05 13.88 -23.19
N ASN A 151 -23.30 14.87 -22.31
CA ASN A 151 -22.39 16.00 -22.05
C ASN A 151 -22.20 16.22 -20.53
N PRO A 152 -21.53 15.29 -19.83
CA PRO A 152 -21.29 15.39 -18.41
C PRO A 152 -20.28 16.49 -18.08
N ALA A 153 -20.55 17.28 -17.04
CA ALA A 153 -19.56 18.24 -16.52
C ALA A 153 -18.36 17.50 -15.90
N PRO A 154 -17.11 17.99 -16.09
CA PRO A 154 -15.94 17.46 -15.40
C PRO A 154 -16.12 17.55 -13.89
N ALA A 155 -16.00 16.41 -13.21
CA ALA A 155 -16.27 16.29 -11.79
C ALA A 155 -15.39 15.21 -11.14
N GLU A 156 -14.87 15.50 -9.97
CA GLU A 156 -14.03 14.57 -9.23
C GLU A 156 -14.89 13.49 -8.56
N TYR A 157 -14.88 12.28 -9.16
CA TYR A 157 -15.59 11.10 -8.67
C TYR A 157 -14.75 9.85 -8.88
N LEU A 158 -14.84 8.90 -7.95
CA LEU A 158 -14.45 7.52 -8.23
C LEU A 158 -15.55 6.85 -9.06
N ARG A 159 -15.19 6.33 -10.22
CA ARG A 159 -16.14 5.76 -11.19
C ARG A 159 -15.79 4.32 -11.48
N LEU A 160 -16.80 3.47 -11.63
CA LEU A 160 -16.67 2.05 -11.88
C LEU A 160 -17.51 1.66 -13.10
N ASN A 161 -16.88 0.97 -14.04
CA ASN A 161 -17.52 0.23 -15.11
C ASN A 161 -17.57 -1.25 -14.75
N VAL A 162 -18.79 -1.71 -14.48
CA VAL A 162 -19.09 -3.08 -14.05
C VAL A 162 -19.04 -4.11 -15.19
N ASN A 163 -18.85 -3.68 -16.45
CA ASN A 163 -18.67 -4.58 -17.58
C ASN A 163 -17.23 -5.12 -17.68
N VAL A 164 -16.28 -4.55 -16.91
CA VAL A 164 -14.90 -5.04 -16.84
C VAL A 164 -14.82 -6.09 -15.71
N PRO A 165 -14.46 -7.35 -16.01
CA PRO A 165 -14.31 -8.37 -14.97
C PRO A 165 -13.19 -8.01 -13.98
N PRO A 166 -13.39 -8.22 -12.67
CA PRO A 166 -12.36 -7.95 -11.67
C PRO A 166 -11.20 -8.96 -11.77
N LEU A 167 -9.97 -8.47 -11.67
CA LEU A 167 -8.77 -9.30 -11.48
C LEU A 167 -8.31 -9.23 -10.02
N LYS A 168 -7.82 -10.36 -9.50
CA LYS A 168 -7.17 -10.46 -8.17
C LYS A 168 -5.68 -10.75 -8.31
N PRO A 169 -4.88 -10.52 -7.25
CA PRO A 169 -3.46 -10.88 -7.25
C PRO A 169 -3.23 -12.34 -7.67
N GLY A 170 -2.37 -12.54 -8.67
CA GLY A 170 -2.03 -13.85 -9.24
C GLY A 170 -2.81 -14.23 -10.50
N ASP A 171 -3.87 -13.50 -10.85
CA ASP A 171 -4.53 -13.68 -12.14
C ASP A 171 -3.65 -13.18 -13.31
N ALA A 172 -3.81 -13.79 -14.48
CA ALA A 172 -3.14 -13.32 -15.69
C ALA A 172 -3.66 -11.91 -16.05
N GLY A 173 -2.74 -10.97 -16.28
CA GLY A 173 -3.06 -9.57 -16.58
C GLY A 173 -3.32 -8.69 -15.36
N TYR A 174 -3.26 -9.23 -14.14
CA TYR A 174 -3.33 -8.43 -12.93
C TYR A 174 -2.11 -7.51 -12.80
N SER A 175 -2.33 -6.25 -12.42
CA SER A 175 -1.25 -5.30 -12.12
C SER A 175 -1.59 -4.39 -10.94
N ARG A 176 -0.62 -4.17 -10.03
CA ARG A 176 -0.73 -3.17 -8.94
C ARG A 176 -0.87 -1.75 -9.50
N LEU A 177 -0.38 -1.52 -10.71
CA LEU A 177 -0.46 -0.23 -11.42
C LEU A 177 -1.80 -0.04 -12.15
N GLY A 178 -2.78 -0.93 -11.93
CA GLY A 178 -4.11 -0.83 -12.54
C GLY A 178 -4.06 -0.63 -14.05
N ALA A 179 -4.83 0.33 -14.55
CA ALA A 179 -4.97 0.58 -15.98
C ALA A 179 -3.63 0.98 -16.65
N VAL A 180 -2.75 1.70 -15.95
CA VAL A 180 -1.39 2.04 -16.45
C VAL A 180 -0.56 0.78 -16.66
N GLY A 181 -0.75 -0.22 -15.80
CA GLY A 181 -0.12 -1.55 -15.92
C GLY A 181 -0.82 -2.51 -16.88
N GLY A 182 -1.84 -2.07 -17.63
CA GLY A 182 -2.62 -2.91 -18.54
C GLY A 182 -3.80 -3.64 -17.89
N ASP A 183 -4.04 -3.45 -16.60
CA ASP A 183 -5.14 -4.05 -15.85
C ASP A 183 -6.34 -3.10 -15.80
N LEU A 184 -7.29 -3.28 -16.71
CA LEU A 184 -8.50 -2.43 -16.80
C LEU A 184 -9.43 -2.56 -15.59
N SER A 185 -9.25 -3.57 -14.74
CA SER A 185 -10.07 -3.76 -13.54
C SER A 185 -9.58 -2.97 -12.33
N GLY A 186 -8.35 -2.43 -12.39
CA GLY A 186 -7.77 -1.58 -11.36
C GLY A 186 -8.03 -0.11 -11.59
N PHE A 187 -7.50 0.71 -10.68
CA PHE A 187 -7.56 2.17 -10.75
C PHE A 187 -7.16 2.69 -12.14
N PRO A 188 -7.94 3.61 -12.76
CA PRO A 188 -9.03 4.39 -12.17
C PRO A 188 -10.44 3.78 -12.31
N ASN A 189 -10.58 2.53 -12.76
CA ASN A 189 -11.87 1.85 -12.85
C ASN A 189 -12.34 1.33 -11.48
N GLY A 190 -12.72 2.25 -10.61
CA GLY A 190 -12.79 2.00 -9.17
C GLY A 190 -11.40 2.05 -8.56
N ARG A 191 -11.26 1.47 -7.38
CA ARG A 191 -9.97 1.31 -6.69
C ARG A 191 -10.02 0.02 -5.89
N ARG A 192 -9.06 -0.86 -6.14
CA ARG A 192 -8.81 -2.05 -5.32
C ARG A 192 -7.87 -1.66 -4.17
N LEU A 193 -7.94 -2.40 -3.07
CA LEU A 193 -7.05 -2.17 -1.92
C LEU A 193 -5.57 -2.39 -2.26
N GLN A 194 -5.30 -3.19 -3.30
CA GLN A 194 -3.96 -3.50 -3.80
C GLN A 194 -3.49 -2.57 -4.92
N ASP A 195 -4.33 -1.64 -5.39
CA ASP A 195 -3.89 -0.68 -6.39
C ASP A 195 -2.93 0.31 -5.74
N ASP A 196 -1.76 0.46 -6.37
CA ASP A 196 -0.70 1.34 -5.92
C ASP A 196 -0.95 2.76 -6.41
N VAL A 197 -1.93 3.40 -5.77
CA VAL A 197 -2.45 4.69 -6.20
C VAL A 197 -1.39 5.79 -6.17
N VAL A 198 -0.40 5.70 -5.26
CA VAL A 198 0.69 6.69 -5.18
C VAL A 198 1.56 6.59 -6.43
N ASP A 199 2.05 5.39 -6.74
CA ASP A 199 2.85 5.15 -7.95
C ASP A 199 2.05 5.50 -9.22
N ILE A 200 0.79 5.05 -9.31
CA ILE A 200 -0.06 5.34 -10.48
C ILE A 200 -0.25 6.85 -10.65
N ALA A 201 -0.67 7.58 -9.61
CA ALA A 201 -0.93 9.00 -9.71
C ALA A 201 0.33 9.79 -10.04
N LEU A 202 1.47 9.41 -9.45
CA LEU A 202 2.76 10.04 -9.70
C LEU A 202 3.22 9.83 -11.15
N GLN A 203 3.12 8.60 -11.68
CA GLN A 203 3.43 8.30 -13.08
C GLN A 203 2.47 9.01 -14.04
N VAL A 204 1.18 9.08 -13.70
CA VAL A 204 0.17 9.81 -14.47
C VAL A 204 0.47 11.30 -14.48
N LEU A 205 0.78 11.92 -13.35
CA LEU A 205 1.19 13.33 -13.26
C LEU A 205 2.45 13.61 -14.08
N GLU A 206 3.44 12.71 -14.03
CA GLU A 206 4.65 12.76 -14.86
C GLU A 206 4.47 12.25 -16.30
N GLY A 207 3.22 12.04 -16.72
CA GLY A 207 2.85 11.95 -18.12
C GLY A 207 2.93 10.56 -18.75
N VAL A 208 2.93 9.47 -17.97
CA VAL A 208 2.94 8.08 -18.51
C VAL A 208 1.86 7.84 -19.58
N LEU A 209 0.73 8.53 -19.49
CA LEU A 209 -0.40 8.41 -20.41
C LEU A 209 -0.23 9.16 -21.74
N VAL A 210 0.64 10.18 -21.79
CA VAL A 210 0.93 10.98 -22.99
C VAL A 210 2.17 10.48 -23.76
N ARG A 211 2.61 9.25 -23.46
CA ARG A 211 3.73 8.55 -24.11
C ARG A 211 5.02 9.38 -24.15
N PRO A 212 5.65 9.60 -22.99
CA PRO A 212 6.94 10.26 -22.95
C PRO A 212 7.95 9.42 -23.76
N ALA A 213 8.88 10.09 -24.43
CA ALA A 213 9.96 9.48 -25.18
C ALA A 213 11.31 9.79 -24.50
N GLY A 214 12.36 9.05 -24.88
CA GLY A 214 13.71 9.26 -24.35
C GLY A 214 13.79 9.13 -22.83
N ASP A 215 14.56 10.02 -22.21
CA ASP A 215 14.88 9.96 -20.78
C ASP A 215 13.66 10.13 -19.87
N LEU A 216 12.66 10.90 -20.29
CA LEU A 216 11.43 11.05 -19.52
C LEU A 216 10.65 9.74 -19.45
N LYS A 217 10.62 8.94 -20.54
CA LYS A 217 10.00 7.61 -20.50
C LYS A 217 10.64 6.72 -19.46
N THR A 218 11.97 6.76 -19.39
CA THR A 218 12.76 5.97 -18.45
C THR A 218 12.54 6.45 -17.01
N ALA A 219 12.51 7.77 -16.80
CA ALA A 219 12.25 8.36 -15.49
C ALA A 219 10.84 8.02 -14.96
N VAL A 220 9.84 8.10 -15.83
CA VAL A 220 8.43 7.85 -15.48
C VAL A 220 8.18 6.37 -15.18
N ALA A 221 8.73 5.45 -15.98
CA ALA A 221 8.41 4.01 -15.85
C ALA A 221 8.85 3.37 -14.52
N GLY A 222 9.71 4.02 -13.74
CA GLY A 222 10.16 3.56 -12.43
C GLY A 222 9.82 4.53 -11.29
N LEU A 223 9.01 5.55 -11.56
CA LEU A 223 8.67 6.55 -10.55
C LEU A 223 7.63 5.99 -9.58
N GLY A 224 7.94 6.10 -8.29
CA GLY A 224 7.13 5.55 -7.21
C GLY A 224 7.76 5.78 -5.84
N ASP A 225 7.09 5.30 -4.79
CA ASP A 225 7.60 5.37 -3.42
C ASP A 225 8.38 4.12 -2.99
N ALA A 226 8.47 3.12 -3.88
CA ALA A 226 9.09 1.81 -3.68
C ALA A 226 8.41 0.94 -2.61
N VAL A 227 7.14 1.22 -2.29
CA VAL A 227 6.30 0.47 -1.36
C VAL A 227 5.26 -0.35 -2.13
N ASP A 228 5.74 -1.40 -2.81
CA ASP A 228 4.94 -2.18 -3.77
C ASP A 228 3.97 -3.21 -3.15
N ALA A 229 3.97 -3.34 -1.82
CA ALA A 229 3.15 -4.32 -1.12
C ALA A 229 2.84 -3.89 0.31
N ASN A 230 1.65 -4.26 0.78
CA ASN A 230 1.33 -4.21 2.20
C ASN A 230 2.29 -5.09 3.01
N GLU A 231 2.51 -4.72 4.26
CA GLU A 231 3.44 -5.42 5.14
C GLU A 231 3.15 -6.93 5.19
N ARG A 232 4.19 -7.74 4.98
CA ARG A 232 4.08 -9.20 4.91
C ARG A 232 3.47 -9.81 6.17
N GLU A 233 3.67 -9.18 7.32
CA GLU A 233 3.15 -9.65 8.61
C GLU A 233 1.65 -9.35 8.81
N ARG A 234 1.08 -8.43 8.03
CA ARG A 234 -0.33 -8.02 8.07
C ARG A 234 -0.90 -7.89 6.65
N PRO A 235 -0.98 -9.00 5.89
CA PRO A 235 -1.56 -8.97 4.56
C PRO A 235 -3.06 -8.65 4.62
N LEU A 236 -3.61 -8.18 3.50
CA LEU A 236 -5.05 -8.04 3.34
C LEU A 236 -5.77 -9.36 3.61
N LEU A 237 -6.93 -9.29 4.24
CA LEU A 237 -7.75 -10.45 4.56
C LEU A 237 -8.43 -10.97 3.29
N ALA A 238 -8.67 -12.28 3.24
CA ALA A 238 -9.39 -12.91 2.12
C ALA A 238 -10.92 -12.70 2.18
N THR A 239 -11.42 -12.19 3.29
CA THR A 239 -12.85 -11.93 3.54
C THR A 239 -13.03 -10.53 4.12
N PHE A 240 -14.23 -9.98 3.93
CA PHE A 240 -14.61 -8.70 4.51
C PHE A 240 -14.27 -8.63 6.02
N PRO A 241 -13.64 -7.55 6.53
CA PRO A 241 -13.46 -6.23 5.90
C PRO A 241 -12.25 -6.07 4.95
N TYR A 242 -11.55 -7.14 4.57
CA TYR A 242 -10.38 -7.18 3.65
C TYR A 242 -9.13 -6.39 4.10
N VAL A 243 -9.27 -5.38 4.95
CA VAL A 243 -8.16 -4.67 5.59
C VAL A 243 -7.73 -5.44 6.85
N ALA A 244 -6.43 -5.56 7.07
CA ALA A 244 -5.88 -6.18 8.28
C ALA A 244 -6.15 -5.33 9.52
N ASP A 245 -6.14 -5.96 10.71
CA ASP A 245 -6.17 -5.23 11.97
C ASP A 245 -5.01 -4.24 12.07
N PRO A 246 -5.21 -3.06 12.70
CA PRO A 246 -4.14 -2.08 12.85
C PRO A 246 -2.97 -2.66 13.65
N HIS A 247 -1.78 -2.15 13.37
CA HIS A 247 -0.62 -2.43 14.21
C HIS A 247 -0.90 -1.98 15.63
N THR A 248 -0.45 -2.77 16.61
CA THR A 248 -0.45 -2.34 18.01
C THR A 248 0.48 -1.14 18.12
N GLY A 249 -0.04 0.03 18.52
CA GLY A 249 0.77 1.26 18.66
C GLY A 249 1.95 1.12 19.63
N SER A 250 1.88 0.12 20.51
CA SER A 250 2.95 -0.30 21.41
C SER A 250 3.23 -1.79 21.17
N ASP A 251 4.21 -2.09 20.31
CA ASP A 251 4.81 -3.42 20.32
C ASP A 251 5.91 -3.46 21.40
N PRO A 252 5.70 -4.12 22.54
CA PRO A 252 6.74 -4.26 23.56
C PRO A 252 7.97 -5.04 23.06
N ARG A 253 7.94 -5.59 21.83
CA ARG A 253 9.03 -6.32 21.19
C ARG A 253 9.89 -5.45 20.27
N LYS A 254 9.53 -4.18 20.01
CA LYS A 254 10.34 -3.27 19.17
C LYS A 254 11.67 -2.96 19.89
N GLY A 255 12.74 -3.64 19.47
CA GLY A 255 14.06 -3.61 20.11
C GLY A 255 14.63 -4.98 20.48
N GLN A 256 13.85 -6.06 20.36
CA GLN A 256 14.40 -7.42 20.45
C GLN A 256 14.85 -7.88 19.06
N THR A 257 16.16 -8.08 18.89
CA THR A 257 16.71 -8.71 17.68
C THR A 257 16.00 -10.06 17.47
N PRO A 258 15.38 -10.31 16.31
CA PRO A 258 14.71 -11.58 16.06
C PRO A 258 15.66 -12.76 16.32
N VAL A 259 15.12 -13.84 16.91
CA VAL A 259 15.83 -15.12 17.01
C VAL A 259 16.20 -15.53 15.60
N SER A 260 17.50 -15.66 15.34
CA SER A 260 18.02 -16.03 14.03
C SER A 260 18.41 -17.50 14.01
N PHE A 261 18.07 -18.18 12.93
CA PHE A 261 18.35 -19.60 12.76
C PHE A 261 19.36 -19.78 11.63
N VAL A 262 20.53 -20.32 11.96
CA VAL A 262 21.61 -20.59 11.01
C VAL A 262 21.76 -22.09 10.86
N GLN A 263 21.86 -22.58 9.63
CA GLN A 263 22.07 -24.01 9.37
C GLN A 263 23.24 -24.18 8.41
N SER A 264 24.11 -25.13 8.73
CA SER A 264 25.23 -25.56 7.88
C SER A 264 25.11 -27.04 7.56
N PHE A 265 25.32 -27.38 6.30
CA PHE A 265 25.18 -28.72 5.75
C PHE A 265 26.52 -29.26 5.29
N THR A 266 26.82 -30.50 5.67
CA THR A 266 27.94 -31.26 5.10
C THR A 266 27.41 -32.48 4.36
N SER A 267 27.47 -32.42 3.03
CA SER A 267 27.01 -33.49 2.13
C SER A 267 27.80 -34.79 2.29
N ALA A 268 29.05 -34.72 2.75
CA ALA A 268 29.93 -35.88 2.92
C ALA A 268 29.36 -36.95 3.88
N ASN A 269 28.57 -36.55 4.89
CA ASN A 269 28.05 -37.45 5.92
C ASN A 269 26.54 -37.30 6.18
N GLY A 270 25.82 -36.46 5.43
CA GLY A 270 24.40 -36.16 5.67
C GLY A 270 24.14 -35.46 7.01
N THR A 271 25.14 -34.71 7.51
CA THR A 271 25.07 -34.03 8.80
C THR A 271 24.59 -32.59 8.62
N VAL A 272 23.63 -32.21 9.46
CA VAL A 272 23.13 -30.84 9.59
C VAL A 272 23.54 -30.33 10.96
N THR A 273 24.22 -29.20 10.99
CA THR A 273 24.38 -28.42 12.21
C THR A 273 23.41 -27.24 12.13
N ALA A 274 22.48 -27.20 13.08
CA ALA A 274 21.52 -26.13 13.21
C ALA A 274 21.82 -25.34 14.48
N GLN A 275 21.84 -24.01 14.36
CA GLN A 275 22.09 -23.10 15.46
C GLN A 275 20.96 -22.08 15.55
N ALA A 276 20.44 -21.88 16.75
CA ALA A 276 19.60 -20.74 17.10
C ALA A 276 20.48 -19.68 17.77
N ARG A 277 20.31 -18.41 17.40
CA ARG A 277 21.04 -17.23 17.90
C ARG A 277 20.06 -16.15 18.30
N ASN A 278 20.52 -15.17 19.09
CA ASN A 278 19.70 -14.08 19.63
C ASN A 278 18.53 -14.57 20.49
N ILE A 279 18.67 -15.73 21.14
CA ILE A 279 17.69 -16.19 22.13
C ILE A 279 17.81 -15.26 23.34
N THR A 280 16.68 -14.71 23.79
CA THR A 280 16.67 -13.73 24.88
C THR A 280 17.37 -14.26 26.15
N PRO A 281 18.21 -13.45 26.83
CA PRO A 281 18.89 -13.85 28.06
C PRO A 281 17.96 -14.33 29.18
N ALA A 282 16.67 -13.95 29.14
CA ALA A 282 15.63 -14.44 30.05
C ALA A 282 15.39 -15.97 29.95
N ALA A 283 15.79 -16.62 28.86
CA ALA A 283 15.72 -18.07 28.68
C ALA A 283 16.97 -18.83 29.21
N LYS A 284 17.92 -18.12 29.84
CA LYS A 284 19.14 -18.70 30.42
C LYS A 284 18.81 -19.82 31.42
N GLY A 285 19.53 -20.94 31.30
CA GLY A 285 19.28 -22.17 32.07
C GLY A 285 18.20 -23.10 31.48
N GLY A 286 17.55 -22.68 30.39
CA GLY A 286 16.66 -23.49 29.58
C GLY A 286 17.37 -24.31 28.50
N PHE A 287 16.58 -24.89 27.58
CA PHE A 287 17.11 -25.59 26.40
C PHE A 287 16.32 -25.25 25.14
N ALA A 288 17.02 -25.25 24.00
CA ALA A 288 16.39 -25.18 22.68
C ALA A 288 16.34 -26.60 22.08
N GLN A 289 15.23 -26.94 21.44
CA GLN A 289 15.05 -28.23 20.79
C GLN A 289 14.78 -28.06 19.30
N LEU A 290 15.56 -28.79 18.50
CA LEU A 290 15.32 -29.01 17.08
C LEU A 290 14.28 -30.12 16.92
N TYR A 291 13.25 -29.91 16.11
CA TYR A 291 12.21 -30.91 15.84
C TYR A 291 11.73 -30.86 14.39
N ARG A 292 11.08 -31.93 13.95
CA ARG A 292 10.32 -31.97 12.69
C ARG A 292 8.84 -32.16 12.98
N ILE A 293 8.01 -31.75 12.03
CA ILE A 293 6.59 -32.09 12.00
C ILE A 293 6.45 -33.29 11.03
N ASN A 294 5.79 -34.34 11.50
CA ASN A 294 5.48 -35.52 10.71
C ASN A 294 4.24 -35.27 9.83
N PRO A 295 3.98 -36.09 8.79
CA PRO A 295 2.82 -35.93 7.91
C PRO A 295 1.46 -35.96 8.64
N ASP A 296 1.40 -36.64 9.79
CA ASP A 296 0.21 -36.72 10.66
C ASP A 296 0.04 -35.50 11.59
N GLY A 297 0.91 -34.50 11.47
CA GLY A 297 0.91 -33.29 12.31
C GLY A 297 1.61 -33.45 13.67
N SER A 298 2.07 -34.65 14.03
CA SER A 298 2.81 -34.88 15.28
C SER A 298 4.24 -34.31 15.20
N ALA A 299 4.80 -33.90 16.34
CA ALA A 299 6.16 -33.38 16.42
C ALA A 299 7.15 -34.46 16.89
N THR A 300 8.26 -34.64 16.17
CA THR A 300 9.37 -35.51 16.61
C THR A 300 10.61 -34.69 16.91
N GLY A 301 11.10 -34.79 18.15
CA GLY A 301 12.35 -34.16 18.58
C GLY A 301 13.56 -34.80 17.89
N LEU A 302 14.43 -33.97 17.33
CA LEU A 302 15.63 -34.38 16.61
C LEU A 302 16.90 -34.22 17.45
N GLY A 303 16.90 -33.27 18.39
CA GLY A 303 17.94 -33.06 19.39
C GLY A 303 17.68 -31.79 20.20
N SER A 304 18.34 -31.63 21.34
CA SER A 304 18.27 -30.42 22.17
C SER A 304 19.66 -29.98 22.62
N SER A 305 19.77 -28.70 22.93
CA SER A 305 21.00 -28.09 23.44
C SER A 305 20.64 -27.05 24.49
N GLN A 306 21.46 -26.93 25.54
CA GLN A 306 21.30 -25.87 26.52
C GLN A 306 21.57 -24.52 25.86
N ILE A 307 20.84 -23.50 26.31
CA ILE A 307 21.01 -22.13 25.84
C ILE A 307 22.23 -21.55 26.58
N SER A 308 23.27 -21.19 25.83
CA SER A 308 24.49 -20.59 26.37
C SER A 308 24.26 -19.14 26.79
N GLU A 309 25.22 -18.58 27.53
CA GLU A 309 25.11 -17.22 28.08
C GLU A 309 25.03 -16.13 27.02
N ASP A 310 25.56 -16.39 25.83
CA ASP A 310 25.50 -15.52 24.65
C ASP A 310 24.17 -15.63 23.88
N GLY A 311 23.19 -16.39 24.40
CA GLY A 311 21.89 -16.55 23.76
C GLY A 311 21.93 -17.42 22.51
N THR A 312 22.86 -18.38 22.45
CA THR A 312 22.95 -19.35 21.36
C THR A 312 22.61 -20.78 21.82
N ALA A 313 22.20 -21.63 20.88
CA ALA A 313 22.02 -23.06 21.09
C ALA A 313 22.31 -23.80 19.80
N THR A 314 23.19 -24.81 19.85
CA THR A 314 23.63 -25.57 18.67
C THR A 314 23.25 -27.03 18.80
N VAL A 315 22.57 -27.57 17.79
CA VAL A 315 22.21 -29.00 17.68
C VAL A 315 22.79 -29.54 16.38
N THR A 316 23.57 -30.62 16.47
CA THR A 316 24.09 -31.34 15.32
C THR A 316 23.34 -32.66 15.16
N LYS A 317 22.78 -32.91 13.96
CA LYS A 317 22.03 -34.12 13.66
C LYS A 317 22.42 -34.68 12.30
N THR A 318 22.69 -35.98 12.26
CA THR A 318 22.88 -36.72 11.01
C THR A 318 21.56 -37.30 10.55
N PHE A 319 21.17 -37.01 9.30
CA PHE A 319 19.97 -37.55 8.68
C PHE A 319 20.37 -38.56 7.62
N ARG A 320 19.86 -39.79 7.74
CA ARG A 320 19.90 -40.78 6.68
C ARG A 320 18.54 -40.78 5.99
N VAL A 321 18.40 -39.98 4.95
CA VAL A 321 17.17 -39.94 4.14
C VAL A 321 17.51 -40.19 2.67
N ALA A 322 16.53 -40.68 1.91
CA ALA A 322 16.71 -40.90 0.48
C ALA A 322 17.01 -39.57 -0.23
N PRO A 323 17.86 -39.58 -1.28
CA PRO A 323 18.07 -38.43 -2.13
C PRO A 323 16.73 -37.84 -2.62
N GLY A 324 16.61 -36.52 -2.64
CA GLY A 324 15.38 -35.80 -3.02
C GLY A 324 14.36 -35.61 -1.90
N THR A 325 14.57 -36.16 -0.71
CA THR A 325 13.65 -35.96 0.42
C THR A 325 13.71 -34.52 0.93
N ARG A 326 12.54 -33.88 1.05
CA ARG A 326 12.40 -32.57 1.70
C ARG A 326 12.12 -32.75 3.18
N ILE A 327 12.92 -32.10 4.02
CA ILE A 327 12.70 -32.06 5.48
C ILE A 327 12.52 -30.61 5.91
N THR A 328 11.45 -30.35 6.65
CA THR A 328 11.24 -29.06 7.31
C THR A 328 11.68 -29.16 8.76
N LEU A 329 12.66 -28.35 9.13
CA LEU A 329 13.19 -28.28 10.49
C LEU A 329 12.61 -27.07 11.22
N ASN A 330 12.25 -27.29 12.49
CA ASN A 330 11.65 -26.30 13.37
C ASN A 330 12.40 -26.24 14.70
N TRP A 331 12.28 -25.11 15.40
CA TRP A 331 12.89 -24.87 16.71
C TRP A 331 11.84 -24.49 17.74
N ARG A 332 12.02 -24.96 18.98
CA ARG A 332 11.25 -24.52 20.14
C ARG A 332 12.17 -24.29 21.34
N VAL A 333 11.82 -23.33 22.20
CA VAL A 333 12.63 -22.90 23.34
C VAL A 333 11.89 -23.19 24.64
N PHE A 334 12.57 -23.83 25.58
CA PHE A 334 12.05 -24.17 26.90
C PHE A 334 12.82 -23.41 27.99
N PRO A 335 12.22 -22.45 28.69
CA PRO A 335 12.87 -21.72 29.78
C PRO A 335 13.04 -22.58 31.05
N ALA A 336 13.96 -22.18 31.94
CA ALA A 336 14.40 -22.97 33.11
C ALA A 336 13.38 -23.13 34.25
N ARG A 337 12.31 -22.32 34.29
CA ARG A 337 11.25 -22.38 35.31
C ARG A 337 9.94 -22.69 34.61
N GLY A 338 9.07 -23.50 35.24
CA GLY A 338 7.86 -24.16 34.72
C GLY A 338 6.77 -23.28 34.08
N SER A 339 7.15 -22.37 33.20
CA SER A 339 6.29 -21.61 32.31
C SER A 339 6.15 -22.38 31.00
N ALA A 340 4.95 -22.35 30.43
CA ALA A 340 4.58 -23.03 29.20
C ALA A 340 5.65 -22.88 28.09
N ALA A 341 5.84 -23.94 27.31
CA ALA A 341 6.68 -23.89 26.12
C ALA A 341 6.29 -22.68 25.27
N GLN A 342 7.21 -21.74 25.05
CA GLN A 342 7.01 -20.73 24.04
C GLN A 342 7.31 -21.38 22.68
N GLU A 343 6.25 -21.85 22.03
CA GLU A 343 6.32 -22.27 20.63
C GLU A 343 6.42 -21.02 19.77
N ASN A 344 7.63 -20.58 19.48
CA ASN A 344 7.84 -19.62 18.42
C ASN A 344 7.73 -20.40 17.11
N ARG A 345 6.60 -20.29 16.41
CA ARG A 345 6.39 -20.79 15.04
C ARG A 345 7.27 -20.00 14.04
N GLY A 346 8.56 -19.88 14.34
CA GLY A 346 9.54 -19.18 13.53
C GLY A 346 9.59 -19.76 12.11
N VAL A 347 10.19 -19.00 11.19
CA VAL A 347 10.22 -19.33 9.76
C VAL A 347 10.75 -20.76 9.54
N PRO A 348 9.90 -21.72 9.12
CA PRO A 348 10.34 -23.09 8.88
C PRO A 348 11.34 -23.11 7.73
N THR A 349 12.50 -23.76 7.93
CA THR A 349 13.49 -23.92 6.86
C THR A 349 13.30 -25.28 6.21
N THR A 350 12.94 -25.31 4.92
CA THR A 350 12.84 -26.53 4.13
C THR A 350 14.17 -26.83 3.47
N ILE A 351 14.71 -28.01 3.72
CA ILE A 351 15.95 -28.49 3.12
C ILE A 351 15.61 -29.58 2.10
N THR A 352 16.23 -29.51 0.93
CA THR A 352 16.25 -30.62 -0.03
C THR A 352 17.58 -31.34 0.10
N VAL A 353 17.55 -32.60 0.53
CA VAL A 353 18.74 -33.44 0.52
C VAL A 353 19.04 -33.81 -0.93
N ARG A 354 20.16 -33.33 -1.47
CA ARG A 354 20.63 -33.69 -2.81
C ARG A 354 21.40 -35.00 -2.76
#